data_AF-A0A519L2X4-F1
#
_entry.id   AF-A0A519L2X4-F1
#
_cell.length_a   1.000
_cell.length_b   1.000
_cell.length_c   1.000
_cell.angle_alpha   90.00
_cell.angle_beta   90.00
_cell.angle_gamma   90.00
#
_symmetry.space_group_name_H-M   'P 1'
#
loop_
_entity.id
_entity.type
_entity.pdbx_description
1 polymer ?
#
loop_
_entity_poly.entity_id
_entity_poly.type
_entity_poly.pdbx_seq_one_letter_code
_entity_poly.pdbx_strand_id
1 'polypeptide(L)'
;MFAKRQSALAATAGAPPVKAPLRERLAPVGRVLKKPPVAVAGAGLLLLGAAALFITVLGDPRAGAPSASATLHRQPAAGPQAPSGMDAFSLSGAYQDLTGDGALDPAMGEAMITLPDGATVSGNGAPVTAPRIAAQPLTAAPIAGLHQPGPDGVLPRIASDGRVPAQAYARPFRANGKPRVSVVVGGLGLNAVTTRAAIERLPPEVTLSFVPYAEGLQGWIDLARAQGHEVMIEMPMEPTG
;
A
#
# COMPACT_ATOMS: atom_id res chain seq x y z
N MET A 1 27.92 12.51 98.69
CA MET A 1 28.76 11.94 97.61
C MET A 1 27.85 11.15 96.67
N PHE A 2 27.52 11.70 95.50
CA PHE A 2 26.64 11.04 94.52
C PHE A 2 27.47 10.54 93.34
N ALA A 3 27.56 9.22 93.18
CA ALA A 3 28.27 8.56 92.09
C ALA A 3 27.47 8.68 90.79
N LYS A 4 28.04 9.36 89.79
CA LYS A 4 27.53 9.41 88.41
C LYS A 4 27.67 8.02 87.77
N ARG A 5 26.54 7.32 87.57
CA ARG A 5 26.46 6.19 86.65
C ARG A 5 26.29 6.75 85.23
N GLN A 6 27.35 6.68 84.40
CA GLN A 6 27.22 6.96 82.98
C GLN A 6 26.68 5.72 82.24
N SER A 7 25.67 5.98 81.43
CA SER A 7 24.89 5.03 80.63
C SER A 7 25.72 4.39 79.51
N ALA A 8 25.66 3.06 79.40
CA ALA A 8 26.31 2.26 78.36
C ALA A 8 25.62 2.35 76.97
N LEU A 9 24.63 3.23 76.81
CA LEU A 9 23.86 3.39 75.56
C LEU A 9 24.41 4.48 74.63
N ALA A 10 25.49 5.17 74.98
CA ALA A 10 26.11 6.20 74.14
C ALA A 10 27.23 5.66 73.21
N ALA A 11 27.52 4.36 73.22
CA ALA A 11 28.67 3.79 72.50
C ALA A 11 28.35 3.26 71.08
N THR A 12 27.11 3.34 70.60
CA THR A 12 26.71 2.78 69.29
C THR A 12 26.38 3.81 68.20
N ALA A 13 26.44 5.11 68.51
CA ALA A 13 26.23 6.16 67.53
C ALA A 13 27.57 6.72 67.03
N GLY A 14 28.19 6.05 66.04
CA GLY A 14 29.36 6.64 65.36
C GLY A 14 30.38 5.72 64.71
N ALA A 15 30.12 4.42 64.56
CA ALA A 15 31.03 3.59 63.75
C ALA A 15 30.82 3.90 62.25
N PRO A 16 31.82 4.42 61.52
CA PRO A 16 31.71 4.59 60.07
C PRO A 16 31.54 3.21 59.41
N PRO A 17 30.72 3.07 58.36
CA PRO A 17 30.56 1.79 57.69
C PRO A 17 31.93 1.32 57.19
N VAL A 18 32.35 0.14 57.65
CA VAL A 18 33.60 -0.50 57.21
C VAL A 18 33.51 -0.65 55.69
N LYS A 19 34.46 -0.04 54.97
CA LYS A 19 34.56 -0.15 53.51
C LYS A 19 35.00 -1.56 53.16
N ALA A 20 34.04 -2.50 53.15
CA ALA A 20 34.27 -3.85 52.67
C ALA A 20 34.71 -3.76 51.19
N PRO A 21 35.86 -4.36 50.81
CA PRO A 21 36.32 -4.34 49.44
C PRO A 21 35.27 -4.98 48.54
N LEU A 22 35.03 -4.36 47.39
CA LEU A 22 34.03 -4.78 46.39
C LEU A 22 34.13 -6.28 46.02
N ARG A 23 35.36 -6.81 46.10
CA ARG A 23 35.67 -8.24 45.91
C ARG A 23 35.00 -9.15 46.93
N GLU A 24 34.94 -8.79 48.20
CA GLU A 24 34.27 -9.58 49.25
C GLU A 24 32.75 -9.56 49.10
N ARG A 25 32.20 -8.44 48.61
CA ARG A 25 30.77 -8.33 48.28
C ARG A 25 30.36 -9.15 47.05
N LEU A 26 31.26 -9.35 46.10
CA LEU A 26 31.02 -10.11 44.86
C LEU A 26 31.47 -11.60 44.95
N ALA A 27 32.25 -11.96 45.96
CA ALA A 27 32.71 -13.32 46.23
C ALA A 27 31.58 -14.38 46.24
N PRO A 28 30.40 -14.17 46.87
CA PRO A 28 29.31 -15.14 46.82
C PRO A 28 28.72 -15.32 45.41
N VAL A 29 28.61 -14.24 44.64
CA VAL A 29 28.09 -14.24 43.27
C VAL A 29 29.02 -15.03 42.33
N GLY A 30 30.33 -14.82 42.45
CA GLY A 30 31.34 -15.56 41.69
C GLY A 30 31.35 -17.06 41.99
N ARG A 31 31.00 -17.47 43.22
CA ARG A 31 30.92 -18.89 43.60
C ARG A 31 29.69 -19.59 43.02
N VAL A 32 28.58 -18.87 42.91
CA VAL A 32 27.32 -19.35 42.31
C VAL A 32 27.44 -19.45 40.79
N LEU A 33 28.10 -18.48 40.15
CA LEU A 33 28.36 -18.47 38.70
C LEU A 33 29.33 -19.57 38.24
N LYS A 34 30.21 -20.08 39.11
CA LYS A 34 31.12 -21.19 38.79
C LYS A 34 30.42 -22.55 38.69
N LYS A 35 29.13 -22.66 39.05
CA LYS A 35 28.37 -23.90 38.86
C LYS A 35 28.00 -24.03 37.38
N PRO A 36 28.32 -25.14 36.71
CA PRO A 36 28.11 -25.31 35.27
C PRO A 36 26.67 -25.00 34.78
N PRO A 37 25.59 -25.45 35.44
CA PRO A 37 24.23 -25.12 34.97
C PRO A 37 23.87 -23.64 35.13
N VAL A 38 24.42 -22.95 36.13
CA VAL A 38 24.15 -21.52 36.38
C VAL A 38 24.88 -20.64 35.37
N ALA A 39 26.11 -21.02 35.00
CA ALA A 39 26.86 -20.34 33.94
C ALA A 39 26.15 -20.41 32.58
N VAL A 40 25.64 -21.59 32.22
CA VAL A 40 24.90 -21.81 30.96
C VAL A 40 23.59 -21.03 30.95
N ALA A 41 22.82 -21.08 32.04
CA ALA A 41 21.57 -20.31 32.16
C ALA A 41 21.82 -18.79 32.09
N GLY A 42 22.86 -18.30 32.76
CA GLY A 42 23.26 -16.89 32.72
C GLY A 42 23.68 -16.44 31.32
N ALA A 43 24.48 -17.24 30.61
CA ALA A 43 24.88 -16.94 29.23
C ALA A 43 23.68 -16.93 28.28
N GLY A 44 22.73 -17.86 28.44
CA GLY A 44 21.50 -17.90 27.65
C GLY A 44 20.63 -16.66 27.85
N LEU A 45 20.45 -16.22 29.10
CA LEU A 45 19.73 -14.98 29.41
C LEU A 45 20.41 -13.75 28.82
N LEU A 46 21.74 -13.69 28.87
CA LEU A 46 22.52 -12.57 28.34
C LEU A 46 22.44 -12.53 26.80
N LEU A 47 22.48 -13.69 26.15
CA LEU A 47 22.33 -13.81 24.69
C LEU A 47 20.93 -13.38 24.24
N LEU A 48 19.87 -13.83 24.93
CA LEU A 48 18.50 -13.41 24.64
C LEU A 48 18.31 -11.90 24.87
N GLY A 49 18.87 -11.35 25.94
CA GLY A 49 18.84 -9.91 26.20
C GLY A 49 19.57 -9.09 25.13
N ALA A 50 20.74 -9.55 24.69
CA ALA A 50 21.51 -8.90 23.62
C ALA A 50 20.77 -8.97 22.27
N ALA A 51 20.14 -10.10 21.95
CA ALA A 51 19.32 -10.26 20.75
C ALA A 51 18.08 -9.34 20.78
N ALA A 52 17.39 -9.25 21.92
CA ALA A 52 16.26 -8.34 22.09
C ALA A 52 16.69 -6.88 21.92
N LEU A 53 17.79 -6.47 22.55
CA LEU A 53 18.33 -5.12 22.43
C LEU A 53 18.74 -4.81 20.97
N PHE A 54 19.37 -5.75 20.28
CA PHE A 54 19.75 -5.62 18.88
C PHE A 54 18.53 -5.39 17.98
N ILE A 55 17.45 -6.16 18.19
CA ILE A 55 16.18 -6.00 17.45
C ILE A 55 15.57 -4.62 17.72
N THR A 56 15.60 -4.13 18.97
CA THR A 56 15.01 -2.82 19.31
C THR A 56 15.82 -1.62 18.84
N VAL A 57 17.15 -1.73 18.77
CA VAL A 57 18.04 -0.60 18.44
C VAL A 57 18.30 -0.53 16.94
N LEU A 58 18.44 -1.68 16.27
CA LEU A 58 18.82 -1.76 14.85
C LEU A 58 17.70 -2.25 13.94
N GLY A 59 16.61 -2.79 14.51
CA GLY A 59 15.43 -3.17 13.74
C GLY A 59 14.62 -1.92 13.37
N ASP A 60 14.58 -1.60 12.08
CA ASP A 60 13.63 -0.61 11.56
C ASP A 60 12.23 -1.25 11.53
N PRO A 61 11.26 -0.77 12.34
CA PRO A 61 9.90 -1.31 12.36
C PRO A 61 9.15 -1.13 11.02
N ARG A 62 9.70 -0.35 10.08
CA ARG A 62 9.10 -0.10 8.75
C ARG A 62 9.78 -0.85 7.62
N ALA A 63 10.83 -1.64 7.88
CA ALA A 63 11.55 -2.40 6.85
C ALA A 63 10.66 -3.38 6.05
N GLY A 64 9.51 -3.81 6.60
CA GLY A 64 8.59 -4.74 5.94
C GLY A 64 7.53 -4.10 5.02
N ALA A 65 7.37 -2.77 5.03
CA ALA A 65 6.33 -2.11 4.25
C ALA A 65 6.70 -0.64 3.93
N PRO A 66 7.53 -0.39 2.90
CA PRO A 66 7.75 0.97 2.44
C PRO A 66 6.43 1.52 1.85
N SER A 67 5.74 2.36 2.61
CA SER A 67 4.57 3.10 2.15
C SER A 67 4.90 4.59 2.04
N ALA A 68 4.57 5.19 0.91
CA ALA A 68 4.63 6.62 0.68
C ALA A 68 3.24 7.07 0.21
N SER A 69 2.69 8.10 0.85
CA SER A 69 1.42 8.72 0.47
C SER A 69 1.71 10.09 -0.13
N ALA A 70 1.22 10.33 -1.34
CA ALA A 70 1.29 11.62 -2.01
C ALA A 70 -0.13 12.15 -2.24
N THR A 71 -0.41 13.36 -1.78
CA THR A 71 -1.69 14.02 -1.99
C THR A 71 -1.72 14.62 -3.39
N LEU A 72 -2.45 13.97 -4.31
CA LEU A 72 -2.69 14.52 -5.64
C LEU A 72 -3.67 15.70 -5.52
N HIS A 73 -3.13 16.92 -5.52
CA HIS A 73 -3.94 18.11 -5.68
C HIS A 73 -4.45 18.13 -7.13
N ARG A 74 -5.76 17.93 -7.30
CA ARG A 74 -6.43 18.22 -8.57
C ARG A 74 -6.31 19.72 -8.80
N GLN A 75 -5.36 20.12 -9.63
CA GLN A 75 -5.33 21.47 -10.18
C GLN A 75 -6.73 21.73 -10.77
N PRO A 76 -7.49 22.72 -10.30
CA PRO A 76 -8.73 23.06 -10.97
C PRO A 76 -8.34 23.39 -12.41
N ALA A 77 -8.87 22.63 -13.36
CA ALA A 77 -8.74 22.98 -14.76
C ALA A 77 -9.26 24.42 -14.86
N ALA A 78 -8.40 25.34 -15.32
CA ALA A 78 -8.90 26.60 -15.83
C ALA A 78 -9.92 26.20 -16.89
N GLY A 79 -11.21 26.35 -16.58
CA GLY A 79 -12.27 26.05 -17.55
C GLY A 79 -11.95 26.82 -18.83
N PRO A 80 -12.28 26.28 -20.02
CA PRO A 80 -12.21 27.07 -21.23
C PRO A 80 -12.93 28.39 -20.95
N GLN A 81 -12.24 29.51 -21.14
CA GLN A 81 -12.88 30.82 -21.00
C GLN A 81 -14.07 30.80 -21.95
N ALA A 82 -15.29 30.90 -21.42
CA ALA A 82 -16.47 30.95 -22.26
C ALA A 82 -16.26 32.11 -23.23
N PRO A 83 -16.31 31.87 -24.56
CA PRO A 83 -16.06 32.93 -25.52
C PRO A 83 -17.02 34.08 -25.22
N SER A 84 -16.48 35.27 -25.12
CA SER A 84 -17.32 36.45 -24.96
C SER A 84 -18.14 36.61 -26.24
N GLY A 85 -19.35 37.15 -26.17
CA GLY A 85 -20.21 37.32 -27.35
C GLY A 85 -19.56 38.12 -28.49
N MET A 86 -18.46 38.82 -28.21
CA MET A 86 -17.65 39.56 -29.20
C MET A 86 -16.71 38.65 -30.01
N ASP A 87 -16.24 37.54 -29.45
CA ASP A 87 -15.32 36.59 -30.12
C ASP A 87 -16.01 35.77 -31.22
N ALA A 88 -17.34 35.64 -31.15
CA ALA A 88 -18.15 34.98 -32.17
C ALA A 88 -18.34 35.82 -33.44
N PHE A 89 -18.11 37.14 -33.37
CA PHE A 89 -18.35 38.07 -34.50
C PHE A 89 -17.07 38.74 -35.03
N SER A 90 -15.92 38.58 -34.35
CA SER A 90 -14.62 39.05 -34.82
C SER A 90 -13.92 38.02 -35.72
N LEU A 91 -14.62 37.55 -36.76
CA LEU A 91 -14.00 36.80 -37.86
C LEU A 91 -13.32 37.77 -38.84
N SER A 92 -12.33 38.52 -38.36
CA SER A 92 -11.44 39.32 -39.22
C SER A 92 -10.20 38.49 -39.57
N GLY A 93 -10.32 37.58 -40.53
CA GLY A 93 -9.12 36.89 -41.03
C GLY A 93 -9.27 35.65 -41.90
N ALA A 94 -10.46 35.05 -42.06
CA ALA A 94 -10.57 33.74 -42.72
C ALA A 94 -11.67 33.68 -43.81
N TYR A 95 -11.81 34.73 -44.62
CA TYR A 95 -12.29 34.55 -45.99
C TYR A 95 -11.07 34.39 -46.89
N GLN A 96 -10.63 33.14 -47.05
CA GLN A 96 -9.69 32.79 -48.08
C GLN A 96 -10.49 32.63 -49.37
N ASP A 97 -10.29 33.59 -50.27
CA ASP A 97 -10.88 33.62 -51.61
C ASP A 97 -10.42 32.37 -52.40
N LEU A 98 -11.37 31.52 -52.78
CA LEU A 98 -11.15 30.27 -53.52
C LEU A 98 -11.06 30.49 -55.05
N THR A 99 -10.80 31.71 -55.52
CA THR A 99 -10.72 32.02 -56.97
C THR A 99 -9.30 32.26 -57.50
N GLY A 100 -8.25 32.00 -56.72
CA GLY A 100 -6.85 32.19 -57.14
C GLY A 100 -6.10 30.88 -57.42
N ASP A 101 -5.51 30.76 -58.62
CA ASP A 101 -4.56 29.72 -59.04
C ASP A 101 -3.21 29.80 -58.28
N GLY A 102 -3.24 29.57 -56.96
CA GLY A 102 -2.06 29.65 -56.10
C GLY A 102 -1.99 28.48 -55.13
N ALA A 103 -1.06 27.55 -55.38
CA ALA A 103 -0.70 26.49 -54.45
C ALA A 103 -0.20 27.08 -53.11
N LEU A 104 -0.74 26.58 -51.99
CA LEU A 104 -0.21 26.83 -50.65
C LEU A 104 0.11 25.50 -49.98
N ASP A 105 1.39 25.35 -49.61
CA ASP A 105 2.05 24.18 -49.04
C ASP A 105 1.38 23.64 -47.75
N PRO A 106 1.28 22.30 -47.58
CA PRO A 106 0.81 21.66 -46.35
C PRO A 106 1.92 21.59 -45.27
N ALA A 107 2.62 22.69 -45.00
CA ALA A 107 3.88 22.69 -44.23
C ALA A 107 3.75 23.14 -42.76
N MET A 108 2.66 22.82 -42.07
CA MET A 108 2.58 22.82 -40.60
C MET A 108 1.84 21.55 -40.17
N GLY A 109 2.54 20.42 -40.28
CA GLY A 109 2.01 19.11 -39.91
C GLY A 109 1.64 19.04 -38.44
N GLU A 110 0.53 18.37 -38.15
CA GLU A 110 0.09 18.07 -36.79
C GLU A 110 1.20 17.31 -36.03
N ALA A 111 1.58 17.82 -34.85
CA ALA A 111 2.51 17.12 -33.96
C ALA A 111 1.76 16.00 -33.23
N MET A 112 1.75 14.81 -33.83
CA MET A 112 1.27 13.58 -33.20
C MET A 112 2.41 12.96 -32.39
N ILE A 113 2.28 12.93 -31.06
CA ILE A 113 3.23 12.22 -30.19
C ILE A 113 2.69 10.81 -29.96
N THR A 114 3.37 9.82 -30.54
CA THR A 114 3.13 8.39 -30.29
C THR A 114 3.98 7.94 -29.10
N LEU A 115 3.32 7.53 -28.01
CA LEU A 115 3.98 6.92 -26.86
C LEU A 115 4.30 5.44 -27.20
N PRO A 116 5.36 4.82 -26.63
CA PRO A 116 5.75 3.44 -26.92
C PRO A 116 4.64 2.38 -26.83
N ASP A 117 3.57 2.67 -26.08
CA ASP A 117 2.45 1.75 -25.90
C ASP A 117 1.30 1.97 -26.92
N GLY A 118 1.46 2.87 -27.90
CA GLY A 118 0.40 3.19 -28.88
C GLY A 118 -0.58 4.27 -28.41
N ALA A 119 -0.29 4.94 -27.29
CA ALA A 119 -1.06 6.10 -26.85
C ALA A 119 -0.74 7.30 -27.74
N THR A 120 -1.75 8.06 -28.12
CA THR A 120 -1.59 9.23 -28.99
C THR A 120 -2.09 10.48 -28.28
N VAL A 121 -1.22 11.48 -28.19
CA VAL A 121 -1.58 12.83 -27.73
C VAL A 121 -1.53 13.75 -28.94
N SER A 122 -2.64 14.41 -29.24
CA SER A 122 -2.71 15.44 -30.28
C SER A 122 -2.84 16.82 -29.63
N GLY A 123 -2.04 17.79 -30.10
CA GLY A 123 -1.87 19.11 -29.50
C GLY A 123 -3.14 19.98 -29.45
N ASN A 124 -4.22 19.58 -30.12
CA ASN A 124 -5.45 20.37 -30.24
C ASN A 124 -6.52 20.05 -29.16
N GLY A 125 -6.12 19.51 -28.01
CA GLY A 125 -7.06 19.14 -26.93
C GLY A 125 -7.92 17.92 -27.25
N ALA A 126 -7.54 17.13 -28.26
CA ALA A 126 -8.18 15.86 -28.57
C ALA A 126 -7.97 14.85 -27.42
N PRO A 127 -8.96 13.98 -27.14
CA PRO A 127 -8.89 13.06 -26.02
C PRO A 127 -7.67 12.14 -26.11
N VAL A 128 -6.95 12.01 -25.00
CA VAL A 128 -5.87 11.02 -24.85
C VAL A 128 -6.48 9.64 -25.09
N THR A 129 -6.10 9.01 -26.21
CA THR A 129 -6.51 7.63 -26.48
C THR A 129 -5.50 6.71 -25.82
N ALA A 130 -5.86 6.18 -24.66
CA ALA A 130 -5.10 5.12 -24.03
C ALA A 130 -5.08 3.89 -24.97
N PRO A 131 -3.96 3.15 -25.04
CA PRO A 131 -3.90 1.94 -25.82
C PRO A 131 -4.95 0.97 -25.30
N ARG A 132 -5.81 0.47 -26.20
CA ARG A 132 -6.72 -0.62 -25.85
C ARG A 132 -5.92 -1.92 -25.85
N ILE A 133 -5.51 -2.34 -24.66
CA ILE A 133 -4.88 -3.65 -24.48
C ILE A 133 -5.98 -4.71 -24.63
N ALA A 134 -5.71 -5.74 -25.43
CA ALA A 134 -6.64 -6.86 -25.57
C ALA A 134 -6.87 -7.54 -24.21
N ALA A 135 -8.13 -7.87 -23.92
CA ALA A 135 -8.49 -8.56 -22.69
C ALA A 135 -7.71 -9.87 -22.53
N GLN A 136 -7.16 -10.09 -21.33
CA GLN A 136 -6.50 -11.35 -20.96
C GLN A 136 -7.32 -12.01 -19.84
N PRO A 137 -8.35 -12.81 -20.19
CA PRO A 137 -9.30 -13.30 -19.21
C PRO A 137 -8.61 -14.15 -18.14
N LEU A 138 -8.96 -13.90 -16.88
CA LEU A 138 -8.57 -14.74 -15.76
C LEU A 138 -9.49 -15.96 -15.64
N THR A 139 -9.06 -16.96 -14.86
CA THR A 139 -9.89 -18.13 -14.54
C THR A 139 -11.23 -17.70 -13.96
N ALA A 140 -12.33 -18.26 -14.44
CA ALA A 140 -13.66 -17.98 -13.90
C ALA A 140 -13.74 -18.34 -12.40
N ALA A 141 -14.41 -17.49 -11.63
CA ALA A 141 -14.68 -17.74 -10.22
C ALA A 141 -16.11 -18.31 -10.07
N PRO A 142 -16.39 -19.12 -9.02
CA PRO A 142 -15.47 -19.62 -8.01
C PRO A 142 -14.59 -20.79 -8.50
N ILE A 143 -13.31 -20.78 -8.14
CA ILE A 143 -12.40 -21.90 -8.40
C ILE A 143 -12.74 -23.07 -7.46
N ALA A 144 -12.75 -24.29 -8.00
CA ALA A 144 -13.00 -25.51 -7.24
C ALA A 144 -11.99 -25.70 -6.10
N GLY A 145 -12.50 -26.09 -4.92
CA GLY A 145 -11.69 -26.33 -3.72
C GLY A 145 -11.32 -25.07 -2.92
N LEU A 146 -11.58 -23.86 -3.45
CA LEU A 146 -11.31 -22.59 -2.77
C LEU A 146 -12.55 -21.92 -2.16
N HIS A 147 -13.66 -22.66 -2.09
CA HIS A 147 -14.89 -22.20 -1.47
C HIS A 147 -15.53 -23.30 -0.62
N GLN A 148 -16.32 -22.91 0.37
CA GLN A 148 -17.18 -23.79 1.16
C GLN A 148 -18.56 -23.14 1.36
N PRO A 149 -19.61 -23.94 1.59
CA PRO A 149 -20.87 -23.41 2.07
C PRO A 149 -20.68 -22.69 3.42
N GLY A 150 -21.30 -21.53 3.56
CA GLY A 150 -21.44 -20.79 4.80
C GLY A 150 -22.92 -20.42 5.05
N PRO A 151 -23.22 -19.78 6.19
CA PRO A 151 -24.60 -19.43 6.55
C PRO A 151 -25.28 -18.52 5.52
N ASP A 152 -24.53 -17.55 4.99
CA ASP A 152 -25.06 -16.48 4.12
C ASP A 152 -24.57 -16.59 2.67
N GLY A 153 -24.07 -17.78 2.28
CA GLY A 153 -23.54 -18.04 0.94
C GLY A 153 -22.18 -18.72 0.96
N VAL A 154 -21.52 -18.73 -0.20
CA VAL A 154 -20.21 -19.36 -0.35
C VAL A 154 -19.13 -18.49 0.30
N LEU A 155 -18.30 -19.12 1.14
CA LEU A 155 -17.17 -18.47 1.80
C LEU A 155 -15.86 -18.92 1.17
N PRO A 156 -14.87 -18.01 1.03
CA PRO A 156 -13.54 -18.39 0.60
C PRO A 156 -12.89 -19.30 1.66
N ARG A 157 -12.20 -20.35 1.20
CA ARG A 157 -11.40 -21.23 2.06
C ARG A 157 -10.04 -21.51 1.45
N ILE A 158 -9.11 -21.92 2.30
CA ILE A 158 -7.86 -22.52 1.88
C ILE A 158 -8.18 -23.92 1.32
N ALA A 159 -7.63 -24.24 0.15
CA ALA A 159 -7.81 -25.54 -0.49
C ALA A 159 -7.04 -26.64 0.27
N SER A 160 -7.43 -27.90 0.07
CA SER A 160 -6.76 -29.06 0.70
C SER A 160 -5.30 -29.23 0.28
N ASP A 161 -4.92 -28.64 -0.85
CA ASP A 161 -3.55 -28.59 -1.36
C ASP A 161 -2.73 -27.39 -0.84
N GLY A 162 -3.31 -26.56 0.03
CA GLY A 162 -2.66 -25.39 0.63
C GLY A 162 -2.77 -24.10 -0.20
N ARG A 163 -3.39 -24.11 -1.39
CA ARG A 163 -3.64 -22.87 -2.14
C ARG A 163 -4.56 -21.94 -1.36
N VAL A 164 -4.18 -20.67 -1.27
CA VAL A 164 -4.99 -19.62 -0.64
C VAL A 164 -5.73 -18.79 -1.70
N PRO A 165 -6.95 -18.32 -1.44
CA PRO A 165 -7.73 -17.50 -2.39
C PRO A 165 -6.94 -16.30 -2.93
N ALA A 166 -6.22 -15.59 -2.05
CA ALA A 166 -5.41 -14.42 -2.43
C ALA A 166 -4.33 -14.73 -3.49
N GLN A 167 -3.80 -15.96 -3.53
CA GLN A 167 -2.81 -16.36 -4.52
C GLN A 167 -3.47 -16.95 -5.77
N ALA A 168 -4.54 -17.73 -5.60
CA ALA A 168 -5.19 -18.43 -6.71
C ALA A 168 -6.04 -17.53 -7.60
N TYR A 169 -6.62 -16.46 -7.04
CA TYR A 169 -7.38 -15.48 -7.81
C TYR A 169 -6.52 -14.30 -8.32
N ALA A 170 -5.24 -14.27 -7.95
CA ALA A 170 -4.32 -13.20 -8.33
C ALA A 170 -4.10 -13.15 -9.84
N ARG A 171 -3.87 -11.94 -10.35
CA ARG A 171 -3.44 -11.74 -11.72
C ARG A 171 -1.96 -12.16 -11.86
N PRO A 172 -1.60 -13.00 -12.84
CA PRO A 172 -0.21 -13.32 -13.10
C PRO A 172 0.61 -12.07 -13.44
N PHE A 173 1.77 -11.93 -12.80
CA PHE A 173 2.71 -10.84 -13.06
C PHE A 173 4.13 -11.38 -13.22
N ARG A 174 4.83 -10.94 -14.28
CA ARG A 174 6.25 -11.26 -14.50
C ARG A 174 7.10 -10.05 -14.16
N ALA A 175 7.97 -10.19 -13.15
CA ALA A 175 8.90 -9.14 -12.78
C ALA A 175 9.92 -8.91 -13.91
N ASN A 176 10.22 -7.64 -14.18
CA ASN A 176 11.14 -7.20 -15.24
C ASN A 176 12.36 -6.45 -14.66
N GLY A 177 12.62 -6.57 -13.36
CA GLY A 177 13.70 -5.87 -12.66
C GLY A 177 13.43 -4.41 -12.30
N LYS A 178 12.28 -3.83 -12.70
CA LYS A 178 11.88 -2.46 -12.34
C LYS A 178 11.11 -2.45 -11.00
N PRO A 179 11.01 -1.29 -10.31
CA PRO A 179 10.12 -1.12 -9.17
C PRO A 179 8.68 -1.53 -9.50
N ARG A 180 8.02 -2.18 -8.54
CA ARG A 180 6.64 -2.65 -8.69
C ARG A 180 5.68 -1.63 -8.09
N VAL A 181 4.61 -1.35 -8.81
CA VAL A 181 3.51 -0.48 -8.38
C VAL A 181 2.20 -1.24 -8.55
N SER A 182 1.30 -1.13 -7.58
CA SER A 182 -0.07 -1.64 -7.65
C SER A 182 -1.04 -0.48 -7.59
N VAL A 183 -2.05 -0.49 -8.46
CA VAL A 183 -3.13 0.50 -8.46
C VAL A 183 -4.44 -0.23 -8.18
N VAL A 184 -5.18 0.25 -7.17
CA VAL A 184 -6.49 -0.28 -6.80
C VAL A 184 -7.52 0.82 -6.99
N VAL A 185 -8.60 0.52 -7.70
CA VAL A 185 -9.76 1.41 -7.84
C VAL A 185 -10.92 0.84 -7.04
N GLY A 186 -11.32 1.56 -5.99
CA GLY A 186 -12.41 1.17 -5.09
C GLY A 186 -13.75 1.84 -5.38
N GLY A 187 -14.76 1.50 -4.58
CA GLY A 187 -16.12 2.03 -4.69
C GLY A 187 -16.91 1.51 -5.89
N LEU A 188 -16.44 0.44 -6.54
CA LEU A 188 -17.11 -0.12 -7.72
C LEU A 188 -18.39 -0.85 -7.31
N GLY A 189 -19.41 -0.77 -8.16
CA GLY A 189 -20.73 -1.34 -7.92
C GLY A 189 -21.77 -0.35 -7.38
N LEU A 190 -21.38 0.86 -6.97
CA LEU A 190 -22.32 1.93 -6.57
C LEU A 190 -23.00 2.60 -7.77
N ASN A 191 -22.28 2.74 -8.88
CA ASN A 191 -22.78 3.34 -10.11
C ASN A 191 -22.41 2.43 -11.29
N ALA A 192 -23.42 1.89 -11.96
CA ALA A 192 -23.24 0.92 -13.04
C ALA A 192 -22.45 1.48 -14.24
N VAL A 193 -22.64 2.77 -14.57
CA VAL A 193 -21.96 3.42 -15.70
C VAL A 193 -20.47 3.57 -15.41
N THR A 194 -20.10 4.07 -14.23
CA THR A 194 -18.68 4.22 -13.85
C THR A 194 -18.02 2.87 -13.64
N THR A 195 -18.74 1.90 -13.08
CA THR A 195 -18.24 0.53 -12.86
C THR A 195 -17.93 -0.15 -14.20
N ARG A 196 -18.87 -0.08 -15.16
CA ARG A 196 -18.63 -0.61 -16.51
C ARG A 196 -17.47 0.10 -17.20
N ALA A 197 -17.40 1.42 -17.11
CA ALA A 197 -16.29 2.17 -17.69
C ALA A 197 -14.94 1.79 -17.08
N ALA A 198 -14.88 1.56 -15.76
CA ALA A 198 -13.67 1.09 -15.09
C ALA A 198 -13.24 -0.29 -15.62
N ILE A 199 -14.17 -1.23 -15.76
CA ILE A 199 -13.88 -2.58 -16.26
C ILE A 199 -13.46 -2.59 -17.73
N GLU A 200 -14.07 -1.76 -18.58
CA GLU A 200 -13.83 -1.79 -20.03
C GLU A 200 -12.67 -0.91 -20.49
N ARG A 201 -12.29 0.10 -19.71
CA ARG A 201 -11.32 1.12 -20.13
C ARG A 201 -10.00 1.09 -19.36
N LEU A 202 -9.99 0.55 -18.15
CA LEU A 202 -8.74 0.46 -17.39
C LEU A 202 -7.89 -0.70 -17.93
N PRO A 203 -6.56 -0.57 -17.91
CA PRO A 203 -5.68 -1.69 -18.19
C PRO A 203 -5.95 -2.87 -17.23
N PRO A 204 -5.84 -4.13 -17.69
CA PRO A 204 -6.08 -5.30 -16.86
C PRO A 204 -5.13 -5.42 -15.65
N GLU A 205 -4.01 -4.69 -15.66
CA GLU A 205 -3.08 -4.54 -14.54
C GLU A 205 -3.69 -3.82 -13.32
N VAL A 206 -4.78 -3.07 -13.49
CA VAL A 206 -5.45 -2.37 -12.39
C VAL A 206 -6.37 -3.31 -11.64
N THR A 207 -6.21 -3.37 -10.31
CA THR A 207 -7.09 -4.15 -9.43
C THR A 207 -8.39 -3.40 -9.17
N LEU A 208 -9.51 -4.09 -9.29
CA LEU A 208 -10.84 -3.53 -9.12
C LEU A 208 -11.43 -3.98 -7.78
N SER A 209 -11.80 -3.02 -6.93
CA SER A 209 -12.35 -3.25 -5.60
C SER A 209 -13.83 -2.87 -5.57
N PHE A 210 -14.67 -3.83 -5.21
CA PHE A 210 -16.13 -3.70 -5.24
C PHE A 210 -16.73 -3.59 -3.85
N VAL A 211 -17.75 -2.75 -3.73
CA VAL A 211 -18.54 -2.67 -2.49
C VAL A 211 -19.36 -3.95 -2.31
N PRO A 212 -19.54 -4.44 -1.06
CA PRO A 212 -20.21 -5.72 -0.82
C PRO A 212 -21.72 -5.70 -1.09
N TYR A 213 -22.32 -4.51 -1.16
CA TYR A 213 -23.77 -4.30 -1.39
C TYR A 213 -24.08 -3.84 -2.83
N ALA A 214 -23.17 -4.06 -3.77
CA ALA A 214 -23.40 -3.76 -5.18
C ALA A 214 -24.52 -4.63 -5.75
N GLU A 215 -25.43 -4.02 -6.51
CA GLU A 215 -26.46 -4.77 -7.22
C GLU A 215 -25.82 -5.64 -8.32
N GLY A 216 -26.17 -6.93 -8.33
CA GLY A 216 -25.63 -7.87 -9.32
C GLY A 216 -24.11 -8.08 -9.23
N LEU A 217 -23.53 -7.96 -8.03
CA LEU A 217 -22.08 -8.05 -7.79
C LEU A 217 -21.38 -9.19 -8.55
N GLN A 218 -21.94 -10.41 -8.54
CA GLN A 218 -21.33 -11.54 -9.24
C GLN A 218 -21.13 -11.28 -10.73
N GLY A 219 -22.09 -10.64 -11.40
CA GLY A 219 -21.97 -10.28 -12.81
C GLY A 219 -20.87 -9.26 -13.08
N TRP A 220 -20.66 -8.31 -12.16
CA TRP A 220 -19.53 -7.38 -12.24
C TRP A 220 -18.19 -8.07 -12.05
N ILE A 221 -18.10 -9.02 -11.11
CA ILE A 221 -16.90 -9.84 -10.88
C ILE A 221 -16.58 -10.66 -12.12
N ASP A 222 -17.58 -11.33 -12.70
CA ASP A 222 -17.41 -12.16 -13.89
C ASP A 222 -16.93 -11.33 -15.08
N LEU A 223 -17.52 -10.15 -15.29
CA LEU A 223 -17.11 -9.22 -16.34
C LEU A 223 -15.67 -8.70 -16.11
N ALA A 224 -15.33 -8.31 -14.89
CA ALA A 224 -14.00 -7.83 -14.53
C ALA A 224 -12.92 -8.91 -14.77
N ARG A 225 -13.19 -10.16 -14.34
CA ARG A 225 -12.29 -11.29 -14.57
C ARG A 225 -12.17 -11.65 -16.04
N ALA A 226 -13.25 -11.53 -16.82
CA ALA A 226 -13.22 -11.71 -18.27
C ALA A 226 -12.35 -10.65 -18.98
N GLN A 227 -12.29 -9.42 -18.45
CA GLN A 227 -11.37 -8.37 -18.93
C GLN A 227 -9.94 -8.53 -18.43
N GLY A 228 -9.71 -9.40 -17.43
CA GLY A 228 -8.37 -9.72 -16.92
C GLY A 228 -7.98 -9.02 -15.63
N HIS A 229 -8.93 -8.34 -14.98
CA HIS A 229 -8.68 -7.65 -13.72
C HIS A 229 -8.62 -8.61 -12.54
N GLU A 230 -7.68 -8.33 -11.63
CA GLU A 230 -7.76 -8.85 -10.26
C GLU A 230 -8.89 -8.13 -9.51
N VAL A 231 -9.58 -8.84 -8.63
CA VAL A 231 -10.79 -8.34 -7.95
C VAL A 231 -10.63 -8.43 -6.44
N MET A 232 -11.08 -7.39 -5.73
CA MET A 232 -11.18 -7.31 -4.27
C MET A 232 -12.60 -6.98 -3.83
N ILE A 233 -12.96 -7.39 -2.62
CA ILE A 233 -14.20 -7.01 -1.95
C ILE A 233 -13.87 -6.09 -0.79
N GLU A 234 -14.57 -4.96 -0.72
CA GLU A 234 -14.41 -4.00 0.36
C GLU A 234 -15.06 -4.50 1.64
N MET A 235 -14.38 -4.27 2.77
CA MET A 235 -14.92 -4.53 4.09
C MET A 235 -15.20 -3.20 4.78
N PRO A 236 -16.48 -2.81 4.95
CA PRO A 236 -16.85 -1.66 5.74
C PRO A 236 -16.42 -1.85 7.19
N MET A 237 -15.72 -0.87 7.75
CA MET A 237 -15.28 -0.84 9.15
C MET A 237 -15.81 0.44 9.81
N GLU A 238 -15.97 0.41 11.12
CA GLU A 238 -16.34 1.60 11.89
C GLU A 238 -15.26 2.69 11.74
N PRO A 239 -15.64 3.95 11.43
CA PRO A 239 -14.67 5.03 11.35
C PRO A 239 -14.15 5.40 12.73
N THR A 240 -12.85 5.69 12.83
CA THR A 240 -12.27 6.31 14.04
C THR A 240 -12.71 7.77 14.08
N GLY A 241 -13.86 8.04 14.70
CA GLY A 241 -14.32 9.40 15.00
C GLY A 241 -13.40 10.15 15.95
#